data_AF-A0A2N0XCC7-F1
#
_entry.id   AF-A0A2N0XCC7-F1
#
_cell.length_a   1.000
_cell.length_b   1.000
_cell.length_c   1.000
_cell.angle_alpha   90.00
_cell.angle_beta   90.00
_cell.angle_gamma   90.00
#
_symmetry.space_group_name_H-M   'P 1'
#
loop_
_entity.id
_entity.type
_entity.pdbx_description
1 polymer ?
#
loop_
_entity_poly.entity_id
_entity_poly.type
_entity_poly.pdbx_seq_one_letter_code
_entity_poly.pdbx_strand_id
1 'polypeptide(L)'
;MKRIFLVTTFLTGCLFFAQKAQVYDSPNYSINIPEGWKSTNDNDIVNIFPTSEIGAITISEYHDLALPKEEMKKFILALYKSQDDENKIKESKSKKGYTEYFYEYFDTKEKLFWITRAFQKDKSLYLVSINCGQKFWNGNYMTLFNETFNSFKIKK
;
A
#
# COMPACT_ATOMS: atom_id res chain seq x y z
N MET A 1 46.96 3.68 -47.74
CA MET A 1 46.94 4.61 -46.58
C MET A 1 45.80 5.59 -46.83
N LYS A 2 44.79 5.85 -46.00
CA LYS A 2 44.45 5.58 -44.60
C LYS A 2 42.97 5.15 -44.53
N ARG A 3 42.65 4.30 -43.55
CA ARG A 3 41.29 3.85 -43.21
C ARG A 3 40.54 4.97 -42.50
N ILE A 4 39.28 5.22 -42.84
CA ILE A 4 38.37 5.99 -41.98
C ILE A 4 37.16 5.09 -41.71
N PHE A 5 37.13 4.52 -40.52
CA PHE A 5 35.97 3.82 -39.98
C PHE A 5 34.90 4.87 -39.64
N LEU A 6 33.72 4.74 -40.25
CA LEU A 6 32.50 5.40 -39.80
C LEU A 6 31.75 4.39 -38.93
N VAL A 7 31.88 4.53 -37.61
CA VAL A 7 31.03 3.84 -36.64
C VAL A 7 30.63 4.88 -35.60
N THR A 8 29.50 5.52 -35.80
CA THR A 8 28.82 6.32 -34.76
C THR A 8 27.64 5.52 -34.26
N THR A 9 27.88 4.78 -33.19
CA THR A 9 26.89 4.07 -32.39
C THR A 9 26.06 5.11 -31.62
N PHE A 10 24.81 5.34 -32.02
CA PHE A 10 23.86 6.12 -31.22
C PHE A 10 23.03 5.14 -30.37
N LEU A 11 23.64 4.63 -29.31
CA LEU A 11 22.92 3.97 -28.21
C LEU A 11 22.77 5.00 -27.11
N THR A 12 21.78 5.88 -27.25
CA THR A 12 21.21 6.59 -26.10
C THR A 12 20.51 5.55 -25.23
N GLY A 13 21.28 4.98 -24.31
CA GLY A 13 20.71 4.23 -23.20
C GLY A 13 19.82 5.19 -22.41
N CYS A 14 18.51 4.94 -22.44
CA CYS A 14 17.63 5.42 -21.39
C CYS A 14 18.15 4.79 -20.09
N LEU A 15 18.97 5.54 -19.36
CA LEU A 15 19.28 5.22 -17.97
C LEU A 15 17.98 5.43 -17.20
N PHE A 16 17.14 4.41 -17.19
CA PHE A 16 16.14 4.25 -16.16
C PHE A 16 16.92 4.16 -14.86
N PHE A 17 17.00 5.28 -14.12
CA PHE A 17 17.36 5.26 -12.73
C PHE A 17 16.27 4.48 -12.01
N ALA A 18 16.41 3.15 -11.97
CA ALA A 18 15.70 2.34 -11.01
C ALA A 18 16.26 2.72 -9.63
N GLN A 19 15.69 3.77 -9.04
CA GLN A 19 15.98 4.15 -7.66
C GLN A 19 15.70 2.93 -6.78
N LYS A 20 16.72 2.49 -6.03
CA LYS A 20 16.56 1.39 -5.07
C LYS A 20 15.60 1.86 -3.99
N ALA A 21 14.34 1.44 -4.08
CA ALA A 21 13.41 1.60 -2.98
C ALA A 21 13.98 0.89 -1.75
N GLN A 22 13.97 1.56 -0.60
CA GLN A 22 14.21 0.90 0.67
C GLN A 22 13.08 -0.11 0.90
N VAL A 23 13.30 -1.20 1.63
CA VAL A 23 12.25 -2.20 1.89
C VAL A 23 12.06 -2.31 3.38
N TYR A 24 10.81 -2.14 3.84
CA TYR A 24 10.41 -2.60 5.16
C TYR A 24 10.20 -4.11 5.09
N ASP A 25 10.97 -4.85 5.86
CA ASP A 25 11.05 -6.29 5.77
C ASP A 25 10.70 -6.94 7.11
N SER A 26 9.50 -7.51 7.21
CA SER A 26 9.06 -8.28 8.39
C SER A 26 9.16 -9.79 8.11
N PRO A 27 9.04 -10.67 9.12
CA PRO A 27 8.98 -12.10 8.87
C PRO A 27 7.84 -12.53 7.92
N ASN A 28 6.70 -11.84 7.98
CA ASN A 28 5.46 -12.26 7.34
C ASN A 28 5.12 -11.48 6.07
N TYR A 29 5.64 -10.26 5.92
CA TYR A 29 5.39 -9.41 4.77
C TYR A 29 6.59 -8.51 4.44
N SER A 30 6.54 -7.87 3.29
CA SER A 30 7.44 -6.80 2.88
C SER A 30 6.66 -5.70 2.20
N ILE A 31 7.17 -4.48 2.25
CA ILE A 31 6.66 -3.34 1.49
C ILE A 31 7.83 -2.42 1.15
N ASN A 32 7.82 -1.84 -0.05
CA ASN A 32 8.81 -0.84 -0.42
C ASN A 32 8.57 0.45 0.40
N ILE A 33 9.61 1.24 0.61
CA ILE A 33 9.58 2.55 1.23
C ILE A 33 10.20 3.52 0.21
N PRO A 34 9.47 4.57 -0.20
CA PRO A 34 10.01 5.61 -1.06
C PRO A 34 11.21 6.34 -0.42
N GLU A 35 12.07 6.89 -1.26
CA GLU A 35 13.15 7.74 -0.79
C GLU A 35 12.62 8.93 0.02
N GLY A 36 13.27 9.24 1.14
CA GLY A 36 12.89 10.34 2.03
C GLY A 36 11.65 10.07 2.90
N TRP A 37 11.05 8.88 2.83
CA TRP A 37 10.00 8.47 3.75
C TRP A 37 10.60 7.78 4.98
N LYS A 38 9.84 7.82 6.08
CA LYS A 38 10.17 7.17 7.34
C LYS A 38 9.26 5.98 7.58
N SER A 39 9.73 5.04 8.39
CA SER A 39 8.92 3.96 8.92
C SER A 39 9.07 3.84 10.44
N THR A 40 7.97 3.68 11.16
CA THR A 40 7.96 3.32 12.60
C THR A 40 7.18 2.02 12.80
N ASN A 41 7.43 1.37 13.94
CA ASN A 41 6.63 0.25 14.41
C ASN A 41 6.24 0.56 15.86
N ASP A 42 4.96 0.89 16.04
CA ASP A 42 4.40 1.32 17.32
C ASP A 42 3.33 0.30 17.73
N ASN A 43 3.68 -0.60 18.67
CA ASN A 43 2.80 -1.69 19.13
C ASN A 43 2.29 -2.59 17.98
N ASP A 44 3.20 -3.08 17.14
CA ASP A 44 2.92 -3.95 15.99
C ASP A 44 2.09 -3.31 14.87
N ILE A 45 1.88 -1.99 14.94
CA ILE A 45 1.35 -1.18 13.85
C ILE A 45 2.51 -0.47 13.17
N VAL A 46 2.75 -0.83 11.92
CA VAL A 46 3.80 -0.22 11.11
C VAL A 46 3.24 0.99 10.39
N ASN A 47 3.89 2.13 10.54
CA ASN A 47 3.53 3.38 9.86
C ASN A 47 4.63 3.75 8.87
N ILE A 48 4.29 4.00 7.61
CA ILE A 48 5.22 4.44 6.56
C ILE A 48 4.71 5.76 6.00
N PHE A 49 5.49 6.84 6.12
CA PHE A 49 5.00 8.19 5.85
C PHE A 49 6.10 9.11 5.31
N PRO A 50 5.76 10.11 4.48
CA PRO A 50 6.70 11.15 4.08
C PRO A 50 7.09 12.01 5.29
N THR A 51 8.28 12.61 5.28
CA THR A 51 8.73 13.52 6.35
C THR A 51 7.84 14.74 6.57
N SER A 52 6.97 15.07 5.62
CA SER A 52 5.96 16.12 5.73
C SER A 52 4.72 15.71 6.54
N GLU A 53 4.59 14.43 6.90
CA GLU A 53 3.53 13.88 7.76
C GLU A 53 2.11 14.18 7.27
N ILE A 54 1.94 14.31 5.95
CA ILE A 54 0.67 14.64 5.29
C ILE A 54 -0.32 13.46 5.17
N GLY A 55 0.15 12.28 5.56
CA GLY A 55 -0.53 11.00 5.44
C GLY A 55 0.42 9.85 5.76
N ALA A 56 -0.09 8.63 5.82
CA ALA A 56 0.70 7.44 6.06
C ALA A 56 0.11 6.22 5.35
N ILE A 57 0.93 5.19 5.23
CA ILE A 57 0.49 3.81 5.06
C ILE A 57 0.63 3.13 6.41
N THR A 58 -0.47 2.59 6.91
CA THR A 58 -0.50 1.83 8.15
C THR A 58 -0.69 0.35 7.84
N ILE A 59 0.10 -0.52 8.48
CA ILE A 59 -0.01 -1.96 8.36
C ILE A 59 -0.21 -2.53 9.76
N SER A 60 -1.32 -3.23 9.97
CA SER A 60 -1.53 -4.07 11.15
C SER A 60 -1.73 -5.53 10.76
N GLU A 61 -1.14 -6.41 11.57
CA GLU A 61 -1.20 -7.85 11.42
C GLU A 61 -1.87 -8.44 12.66
N TYR A 62 -2.87 -9.30 12.45
CA TYR A 62 -3.57 -10.01 13.51
C TYR A 62 -3.44 -11.51 13.28
N HIS A 63 -3.14 -12.21 14.36
CA HIS A 63 -3.15 -13.66 14.45
C HIS A 63 -4.25 -14.11 15.40
N ASP A 64 -4.78 -15.30 15.16
CA ASP A 64 -5.84 -15.92 15.97
C ASP A 64 -7.16 -15.12 16.06
N LEU A 65 -7.41 -14.25 15.08
CA LEU A 65 -8.66 -13.51 14.96
C LEU A 65 -9.75 -14.42 14.39
N ALA A 66 -10.68 -14.84 15.23
CA ALA A 66 -11.84 -15.65 14.83
C ALA A 66 -12.95 -14.80 14.18
N LEU A 67 -12.59 -13.96 13.21
CA LEU A 67 -13.53 -13.14 12.43
C LEU A 67 -14.10 -13.98 11.28
N PRO A 68 -15.42 -14.25 11.24
CA PRO A 68 -16.01 -15.00 10.14
C PRO A 68 -15.90 -14.23 8.81
N LYS A 69 -15.79 -14.96 7.70
CA LYS A 69 -15.60 -14.36 6.37
C LYS A 69 -16.76 -13.45 5.98
N GLU A 70 -17.97 -13.85 6.35
CA GLU A 70 -19.23 -13.14 6.15
C GLU A 70 -19.34 -11.84 6.96
N GLU A 71 -18.55 -11.68 8.02
CA GLU A 71 -18.51 -10.45 8.83
C GLU A 71 -17.42 -9.48 8.39
N MET A 72 -16.49 -9.93 7.54
CA MET A 72 -15.30 -9.16 7.15
C MET A 72 -15.63 -7.80 6.52
N LYS A 73 -16.68 -7.72 5.70
CA LYS A 73 -17.13 -6.46 5.09
C LYS A 73 -17.68 -5.49 6.14
N LYS A 74 -18.52 -5.99 7.06
CA LYS A 74 -19.03 -5.19 8.18
C LYS A 74 -17.92 -4.69 9.08
N PHE A 75 -16.94 -5.55 9.36
CA PHE A 75 -15.75 -5.19 10.12
C PHE A 75 -15.00 -4.03 9.45
N ILE A 76 -14.74 -4.08 8.14
CA ILE A 76 -14.06 -3.00 7.41
C ILE A 76 -14.84 -1.69 7.47
N LEU A 77 -16.16 -1.72 7.27
CA LEU A 77 -17.00 -0.50 7.36
C LEU A 77 -16.95 0.10 8.78
N ALA A 78 -16.93 -0.75 9.80
CA ALA A 78 -16.87 -0.32 11.20
C ALA A 78 -15.55 0.38 11.55
N LEU A 79 -14.42 0.01 10.93
CA LEU A 79 -13.13 0.71 11.12
C LEU A 79 -13.24 2.22 10.84
N TYR A 80 -14.09 2.59 9.88
CA TYR A 80 -14.28 3.98 9.44
C TYR A 80 -15.59 4.60 9.92
N LYS A 81 -16.39 3.87 10.73
CA LYS A 81 -17.77 4.24 11.08
C LYS A 81 -18.63 4.57 9.84
N SER A 82 -18.32 3.91 8.73
CA SER A 82 -18.97 4.17 7.45
C SER A 82 -20.42 3.70 7.48
N GLN A 83 -21.30 4.47 6.84
CA GLN A 83 -22.71 4.12 6.61
C GLN A 83 -22.93 3.54 5.21
N ASP A 84 -21.84 3.29 4.47
CA ASP A 84 -21.91 2.67 3.16
C ASP A 84 -22.43 1.22 3.24
N ASP A 85 -23.05 0.77 2.16
CA ASP A 85 -23.43 -0.63 2.00
C ASP A 85 -22.18 -1.52 1.77
N GLU A 86 -22.26 -2.79 2.20
CA GLU A 86 -21.21 -3.79 1.99
C GLU A 86 -20.84 -4.00 0.50
N ASN A 87 -21.71 -3.62 -0.43
CA ASN A 87 -21.45 -3.68 -1.87
C ASN A 87 -20.33 -2.72 -2.33
N LYS A 88 -20.00 -1.70 -1.53
CA LYS A 88 -18.87 -0.79 -1.77
C LYS A 88 -17.52 -1.48 -1.55
N ILE A 89 -17.50 -2.58 -0.80
CA ILE A 89 -16.29 -3.37 -0.57
C ILE A 89 -16.15 -4.40 -1.68
N LYS A 90 -15.12 -4.20 -2.50
CA LYS A 90 -14.74 -5.15 -3.55
C LYS A 90 -14.04 -6.33 -2.92
N GLU A 91 -14.54 -7.54 -3.17
CA GLU A 91 -13.94 -8.78 -2.72
C GLU A 91 -13.30 -9.50 -3.91
N SER A 92 -12.10 -10.03 -3.72
CA SER A 92 -11.42 -10.84 -4.72
C SER A 92 -10.59 -11.95 -4.07
N LYS A 93 -10.35 -13.03 -4.81
CA LYS A 93 -9.37 -14.03 -4.41
C LYS A 93 -7.99 -13.53 -4.78
N SER A 94 -7.11 -13.40 -3.79
CA SER A 94 -5.72 -13.04 -4.02
C SER A 94 -4.83 -14.28 -4.14
N LYS A 95 -3.56 -14.07 -4.48
CA LYS A 95 -2.58 -15.14 -4.54
C LYS A 95 -2.37 -15.71 -3.12
N LYS A 96 -1.92 -16.98 -3.03
CA LYS A 96 -1.58 -17.66 -1.74
C LYS A 96 -2.76 -17.98 -0.80
N GLY A 97 -3.99 -17.91 -1.32
CA GLY A 97 -5.20 -18.37 -0.62
C GLY A 97 -5.85 -17.34 0.29
N TYR A 98 -5.41 -16.08 0.27
CA TYR A 98 -6.09 -15.00 0.98
C TYR A 98 -7.29 -14.49 0.18
N THR A 99 -8.37 -14.16 0.87
CA THR A 99 -9.41 -13.27 0.32
C THR A 99 -8.96 -11.84 0.55
N GLU A 100 -8.94 -11.04 -0.51
CA GLU A 100 -8.63 -9.61 -0.46
C GLU A 100 -9.92 -8.81 -0.54
N TYR A 101 -10.05 -7.83 0.35
CA TYR A 101 -11.13 -6.86 0.40
C TYR A 101 -10.55 -5.47 0.18
N PHE A 102 -11.10 -4.73 -0.77
CA PHE A 102 -10.68 -3.38 -1.10
C PHE A 102 -11.82 -2.40 -0.83
N TYR A 103 -11.50 -1.34 -0.08
CA TYR A 103 -12.44 -0.28 0.27
C TYR A 103 -11.78 1.09 0.18
N GLU A 104 -12.49 2.03 -0.44
CA GLU A 104 -12.12 3.44 -0.49
C GLU A 104 -13.17 4.24 0.26
N TYR A 105 -12.73 5.05 1.20
CA TYR A 105 -13.59 5.89 2.03
C TYR A 105 -13.07 7.31 2.06
N PHE A 106 -13.98 8.28 1.94
CA PHE A 106 -13.65 9.69 2.11
C PHE A 106 -14.33 10.22 3.37
N ASP A 107 -13.52 10.52 4.38
CA ASP A 107 -13.99 11.19 5.58
C ASP A 107 -14.25 12.67 5.27
N THR A 108 -15.52 13.01 5.11
CA THR A 108 -15.93 14.38 4.77
C THR A 108 -15.71 15.39 5.89
N LYS A 109 -15.63 14.92 7.15
CA LYS A 109 -15.43 15.75 8.34
C LYS A 109 -13.95 16.11 8.49
N GLU A 110 -13.09 15.10 8.41
CA GLU A 110 -11.64 15.26 8.56
C GLU A 110 -10.92 15.61 7.23
N LYS A 111 -11.64 15.56 6.09
CA LYS A 111 -11.10 15.75 4.74
C LYS A 111 -9.93 14.80 4.47
N LEU A 112 -10.13 13.52 4.79
CA LEU A 112 -9.13 12.45 4.63
C LEU A 112 -9.62 11.39 3.65
N PHE A 113 -8.76 10.98 2.74
CA PHE A 113 -8.93 9.75 1.98
C PHE A 113 -8.37 8.58 2.77
N TRP A 114 -9.16 7.51 2.82
CA TRP A 114 -8.78 6.20 3.31
C TRP A 114 -8.86 5.19 2.17
N ILE A 115 -7.79 4.45 1.94
CA ILE A 115 -7.76 3.37 0.95
C ILE A 115 -7.23 2.13 1.63
N THR A 116 -8.03 1.07 1.69
CA THR A 116 -7.75 -0.10 2.52
C THR A 116 -7.81 -1.38 1.73
N ARG A 117 -6.78 -2.20 1.93
CA ARG A 117 -6.75 -3.61 1.55
C ARG A 117 -6.69 -4.45 2.81
N ALA A 118 -7.68 -5.31 2.98
CA ALA A 118 -7.66 -6.33 4.01
C ALA A 118 -7.41 -7.70 3.36
N PHE A 119 -6.47 -8.46 3.89
CA PHE A 119 -6.16 -9.82 3.43
C PHE A 119 -6.47 -10.81 4.54
N GLN A 120 -7.52 -11.62 4.34
CA GLN A 120 -7.98 -12.60 5.31
C GLN A 120 -7.67 -14.03 4.84
N LYS A 121 -7.10 -14.84 5.73
CA LYS A 121 -6.93 -16.29 5.54
C LYS A 121 -6.97 -16.98 6.90
N ASP A 122 -7.89 -17.92 7.05
CA ASP A 122 -8.14 -18.61 8.32
C ASP A 122 -8.32 -17.58 9.46
N LYS A 123 -7.51 -17.66 10.52
CA LYS A 123 -7.51 -16.68 11.63
C LYS A 123 -6.48 -15.56 11.48
N SER A 124 -5.90 -15.39 10.30
CA SER A 124 -4.93 -14.34 10.01
C SER A 124 -5.58 -13.21 9.22
N LEU A 125 -5.28 -11.97 9.61
CA LEU A 125 -5.74 -10.76 8.95
C LEU A 125 -4.58 -9.77 8.82
N TYR A 126 -4.34 -9.28 7.61
CA TYR A 126 -3.53 -8.08 7.37
C TYR A 126 -4.45 -6.93 6.99
N LEU A 127 -4.33 -5.80 7.65
CA LEU A 127 -4.94 -4.53 7.23
C LEU A 127 -3.84 -3.61 6.76
N VAL A 128 -3.93 -3.18 5.51
CA VAL A 128 -3.03 -2.19 4.91
C VAL A 128 -3.90 -1.03 4.49
N SER A 129 -3.63 0.16 5.02
CA SER A 129 -4.44 1.36 4.76
C SER A 129 -3.55 2.54 4.42
N ILE A 130 -3.92 3.31 3.40
CA ILE A 130 -3.46 4.69 3.23
C ILE A 130 -4.42 5.59 3.99
N ASN A 131 -3.90 6.58 4.69
CA ASN A 131 -4.63 7.79 5.06
C ASN A 131 -3.91 9.03 4.51
N CYS A 132 -4.62 9.93 3.85
CA CYS A 132 -4.00 11.14 3.31
C CYS A 132 -4.98 12.31 3.25
N GLY A 133 -4.51 13.50 3.63
CA GLY A 133 -5.29 14.73 3.50
C GLY A 133 -5.74 14.99 2.07
N GLN A 134 -7.01 15.35 1.87
CA GLN A 134 -7.60 15.61 0.56
C GLN A 134 -6.76 16.56 -0.29
N LYS A 135 -6.22 17.62 0.33
CA LYS A 135 -5.39 18.63 -0.34
C LYS A 135 -4.05 18.09 -0.87
N PHE A 136 -3.61 16.93 -0.37
CA PHE A 136 -2.36 16.28 -0.74
C PHE A 136 -2.55 15.01 -1.56
N TRP A 137 -3.79 14.53 -1.67
CA TRP A 137 -4.15 13.38 -2.50
C TRP A 137 -4.23 13.76 -3.99
N ASN A 138 -3.09 14.18 -4.55
CA ASN A 138 -2.94 14.55 -5.96
C ASN A 138 -1.48 14.38 -6.42
N GLY A 139 -1.28 14.42 -7.73
CA GLY A 139 0.04 14.44 -8.36
C GLY A 139 1.00 13.37 -7.83
N ASN A 140 2.23 13.77 -7.54
CA ASN A 140 3.30 12.86 -7.13
C ASN A 140 3.02 12.15 -5.80
N TYR A 141 2.36 12.81 -4.84
CA TYR A 141 2.07 12.16 -3.55
C TYR A 141 1.09 11.00 -3.73
N MET A 142 0.02 11.21 -4.50
CA MET A 142 -0.93 10.14 -4.81
C MET A 142 -0.22 8.95 -5.50
N THR A 143 0.65 9.23 -6.47
CA THR A 143 1.44 8.20 -7.14
C THR A 143 2.32 7.43 -6.16
N LEU A 144 3.10 8.13 -5.32
CA LEU A 144 3.99 7.48 -4.35
C LEU A 144 3.24 6.66 -3.30
N PHE A 145 2.12 7.17 -2.77
CA PHE A 145 1.27 6.39 -1.86
C PHE A 145 0.76 5.12 -2.54
N ASN A 146 0.25 5.22 -3.78
CA ASN A 146 -0.27 4.08 -4.50
C ASN A 146 0.82 3.06 -4.86
N GLU A 147 1.99 3.50 -5.32
CA GLU A 147 3.12 2.62 -5.64
C GLU A 147 3.60 1.87 -4.39
N THR A 148 3.74 2.60 -3.27
CA THR A 148 4.12 2.03 -1.98
C THR A 148 3.08 1.01 -1.51
N PHE A 149 1.80 1.39 -1.51
CA PHE A 149 0.69 0.53 -1.11
C PHE A 149 0.56 -0.73 -1.97
N ASN A 150 0.79 -0.61 -3.28
CA ASN A 150 0.77 -1.73 -4.22
C ASN A 150 2.00 -2.64 -4.11
N SER A 151 3.07 -2.19 -3.46
CA SER A 151 4.27 -3.01 -3.23
C SER A 151 4.13 -3.97 -2.05
N PHE A 152 3.08 -3.83 -1.23
CA PHE A 152 2.82 -4.73 -0.12
C PHE A 152 2.72 -6.18 -0.59
N LYS A 153 3.48 -7.06 0.06
CA LYS A 153 3.57 -8.47 -0.30
C LYS A 153 3.68 -9.35 0.94
N ILE A 154 2.72 -10.26 1.10
CA ILE A 154 2.78 -11.33 2.10
C ILE A 154 3.81 -12.38 1.64
N LYS A 155 4.76 -12.74 2.51
CA LYS A 155 5.94 -13.54 2.17
C LYS A 155 5.69 -15.04 2.11
N LYS A 156 4.71 -15.56 2.85
CA LYS A 156 4.33 -16.98 2.81
C LYS A 156 2.89 -17.13 2.35
#